data_AF-A0A0C9ZC99-F1
#
_entry.id   AF-A0A0C9ZC99-F1
#
_cell.length_a   1.000
_cell.length_b   1.000
_cell.length_c   1.000
_cell.angle_alpha   90.00
_cell.angle_beta   90.00
_cell.angle_gamma   90.00
#
_symmetry.space_group_name_H-M   'P 1'
#
loop_
_entity.id
_entity.type
_entity.pdbx_description
1 polymer ?
#
loop_
_entity_poly.entity_id
_entity_poly.type
_entity_poly.pdbx_seq_one_letter_code
_entity_poly.pdbx_strand_id
1 'polypeptide(L)'
;MNQSGTGYKLRKHIGKALQTRSAAIRAALTQYNTAAKALGRRTLEFDEVIEYAFLSDFDLLRDTRQDISTRPWASPAARLAINTYFKLCRAEEEYLRACEALYQDTNPTLAYQISRYHTICSRFTPLHLHSLEKISHLSGFSGTLAPGISVSCGLGDSTGIPQRVCMDAVFSSLPVAADDGEDDANEDTNEDHATTLEEQCEALQNILSITMDP
;
A
#
# COMPACT_ATOMS: atom_id res chain seq x y z
N MET A 1 -16.13 -48.32 -30.82
CA MET A 1 -16.85 -47.02 -30.78
C MET A 1 -15.87 -45.94 -31.20
N ASN A 2 -16.07 -45.30 -32.36
CA ASN A 2 -15.07 -44.46 -33.03
C ASN A 2 -14.87 -43.09 -32.33
N GLN A 3 -13.66 -42.79 -31.86
CA GLN A 3 -13.26 -41.52 -31.23
C GLN A 3 -12.82 -40.44 -32.24
N SER A 4 -13.40 -40.42 -33.44
CA SER A 4 -12.98 -39.54 -34.55
C SER A 4 -13.36 -38.06 -34.40
N GLY A 5 -13.91 -37.63 -33.26
CA GLY A 5 -14.39 -36.25 -33.02
C GLY A 5 -13.61 -35.43 -31.98
N THR A 6 -12.75 -36.05 -31.16
CA THR A 6 -12.13 -35.40 -29.99
C THR A 6 -11.11 -34.33 -30.39
N GLY A 7 -10.26 -34.60 -31.39
CA GLY A 7 -9.26 -33.63 -31.85
C GLY A 7 -9.85 -32.42 -32.58
N TYR A 8 -11.00 -32.57 -33.25
CA TYR A 8 -11.68 -31.44 -33.91
C TYR A 8 -12.30 -30.49 -32.88
N LYS A 9 -12.95 -31.04 -31.84
CA LYS A 9 -13.48 -30.25 -30.71
C LYS A 9 -12.37 -29.48 -30.01
N LEU A 10 -11.24 -30.13 -29.71
CA LEU A 10 -10.10 -29.47 -29.08
C LEU A 10 -9.54 -28.30 -29.91
N ARG A 11 -9.31 -28.51 -31.22
CA ARG A 11 -8.86 -27.44 -32.13
C ARG A 11 -9.84 -26.27 -32.18
N LYS A 12 -11.15 -26.54 -32.16
CA LYS A 12 -12.19 -25.50 -32.11
C LYS A 12 -12.15 -24.71 -30.79
N HIS A 13 -11.89 -25.37 -29.66
CA HIS A 13 -11.72 -24.70 -28.37
C HIS A 13 -10.47 -23.82 -28.34
N ILE A 14 -9.33 -24.31 -28.85
CA ILE A 14 -8.10 -23.52 -28.96
C ILE A 14 -8.33 -22.28 -29.83
N GLY A 15 -8.94 -22.45 -31.01
CA GLY A 15 -9.26 -21.34 -31.91
C GLY A 15 -10.16 -20.28 -31.25
N LYS A 16 -11.21 -20.73 -30.54
CA LYS A 16 -12.08 -19.81 -29.77
C LYS A 16 -11.32 -19.08 -28.68
N ALA A 17 -10.49 -19.77 -27.91
CA ALA A 17 -9.71 -19.16 -26.83
C ALA A 17 -8.74 -18.10 -27.35
N LEU A 18 -8.02 -18.39 -28.45
CA LEU A 18 -7.14 -17.43 -29.10
C LEU A 18 -7.91 -16.20 -29.61
N GLN A 19 -9.07 -16.42 -30.23
CA GLN A 19 -9.92 -15.33 -30.71
C GLN A 19 -10.42 -14.45 -29.56
N THR A 20 -10.91 -15.05 -28.47
CA THR A 20 -11.34 -14.34 -27.25
C THR A 20 -10.19 -13.53 -26.66
N ARG A 21 -9.00 -14.13 -26.52
CA ARG A 21 -7.82 -13.43 -26.02
C ARG A 21 -7.43 -12.25 -26.93
N SER A 22 -7.43 -12.44 -28.25
CA SER A 22 -7.11 -11.37 -29.20
C SER A 22 -8.09 -10.19 -29.11
N ALA A 23 -9.38 -10.47 -28.91
CA ALA A 23 -10.41 -9.44 -28.73
C ALA A 23 -10.19 -8.68 -27.41
N ALA A 24 -9.87 -9.39 -26.33
CA ALA A 24 -9.56 -8.78 -25.04
C ALA A 24 -8.32 -7.85 -25.11
N ILE A 25 -7.25 -8.28 -25.78
CA ILE A 25 -6.05 -7.45 -25.97
C ILE A 25 -6.38 -6.18 -26.77
N ARG A 26 -7.15 -6.29 -27.85
CA ARG A 26 -7.58 -5.12 -28.64
C ARG A 26 -8.43 -4.14 -27.83
N ALA A 27 -9.33 -4.66 -26.99
CA ALA A 27 -10.15 -3.82 -26.11
C ALA A 27 -9.30 -3.08 -25.07
N ALA A 28 -8.37 -3.78 -24.42
CA ALA A 28 -7.44 -3.17 -23.47
C ALA A 28 -6.54 -2.11 -24.13
N LEU A 29 -6.04 -2.37 -25.33
CA LEU A 29 -5.26 -1.40 -26.11
C LEU A 29 -6.07 -0.14 -26.43
N THR A 30 -7.35 -0.30 -26.78
CA THR A 30 -8.24 0.83 -27.05
C THR A 30 -8.45 1.69 -25.81
N GLN A 31 -8.66 1.06 -24.65
CA GLN A 31 -8.79 1.76 -23.36
C GLN A 31 -7.50 2.49 -22.99
N TYR A 32 -6.35 1.83 -23.12
CA TYR A 32 -5.04 2.45 -22.89
C TYR A 32 -4.82 3.66 -23.80
N ASN A 33 -5.03 3.52 -25.11
CA ASN A 33 -4.81 4.61 -26.07
C ASN A 33 -5.75 5.80 -25.82
N THR A 34 -6.97 5.53 -25.34
CA THR A 34 -7.91 6.58 -24.93
C THR A 34 -7.35 7.37 -23.74
N ALA A 35 -6.87 6.67 -22.71
CA ALA A 35 -6.24 7.29 -21.55
C ALA A 35 -4.91 8.01 -21.91
N ALA A 36 -4.08 7.41 -22.77
CA ALA A 36 -2.82 7.97 -23.21
C ALA A 36 -3.02 9.31 -23.95
N LYS A 37 -4.02 9.39 -24.83
CA LYS A 37 -4.40 10.64 -25.48
C LYS A 37 -4.83 11.72 -24.49
N ALA A 38 -5.63 11.36 -23.48
CA ALA A 38 -6.05 12.30 -22.44
C ALA A 38 -4.86 12.84 -21.61
N LEU A 39 -3.81 12.03 -21.43
CA LEU A 39 -2.61 12.38 -20.68
C LEU A 39 -1.48 12.97 -21.55
N GLY A 40 -1.71 13.19 -22.86
CA GLY A 40 -0.68 13.66 -23.79
C GLY A 40 0.50 12.68 -23.97
N ARG A 41 0.27 11.38 -23.77
CA ARG A 41 1.27 10.30 -23.88
C ARG A 41 1.17 9.62 -25.25
N ARG A 42 2.23 8.91 -25.64
CA ARG A 42 2.30 8.14 -26.88
C ARG A 42 1.25 7.00 -26.87
N THR A 43 0.53 6.83 -27.97
CA THR A 43 -0.35 5.69 -28.21
C THR A 43 0.44 4.50 -28.75
N LEU A 44 -0.05 3.30 -28.50
CA LEU A 44 0.54 2.04 -28.97
C LEU A 44 -0.27 1.45 -30.12
N GLU A 45 0.41 0.92 -31.12
CA GLU A 45 -0.22 0.14 -32.18
C GLU A 45 -0.30 -1.34 -31.81
N PHE A 46 -1.23 -2.07 -32.43
CA PHE A 46 -1.43 -3.49 -32.10
C PHE A 46 -0.18 -4.35 -32.38
N ASP A 47 0.56 -4.02 -33.44
CA ASP A 47 1.80 -4.74 -33.79
C ASP A 47 2.89 -4.52 -32.73
N GLU A 48 3.01 -3.32 -32.17
CA GLU A 48 3.95 -3.03 -31.08
C GLU A 48 3.60 -3.83 -29.82
N VAL A 49 2.31 -3.98 -29.53
CA VAL A 49 1.84 -4.80 -28.38
C VAL A 49 2.18 -6.28 -28.59
N ILE A 50 2.08 -6.79 -29.82
CA ILE A 50 2.49 -8.17 -30.14
C ILE A 50 4.01 -8.33 -29.96
N GLU A 51 4.80 -7.36 -30.43
CA GLU A 51 6.26 -7.38 -30.28
C GLU A 51 6.66 -7.38 -28.80
N TYR A 52 6.02 -6.55 -27.97
CA TYR A 52 6.26 -6.55 -26.52
C TYR A 52 5.80 -7.84 -25.84
N ALA A 53 4.67 -8.41 -26.26
CA ALA A 53 4.21 -9.69 -25.73
C ALA A 53 5.21 -10.81 -26.06
N PHE A 54 5.72 -10.83 -27.29
CA PHE A 54 6.76 -11.77 -27.71
C PHE A 54 8.05 -11.60 -26.88
N LEU A 55 8.49 -10.37 -26.65
CA LEU A 55 9.64 -10.09 -25.77
C LEU A 55 9.39 -10.51 -24.32
N SER A 56 8.16 -10.38 -23.83
CA SER A 56 7.78 -10.82 -22.48
C SER A 56 7.67 -12.34 -22.33
N ASP A 57 7.41 -13.05 -23.43
CA ASP A 57 7.37 -14.52 -23.49
C ASP A 57 8.80 -15.14 -23.52
N PHE A 58 9.86 -14.33 -23.59
CA PHE A 58 11.20 -14.82 -23.28
C PHE A 58 11.31 -15.10 -21.77
N ASP A 59 11.40 -16.38 -21.44
CA ASP A 59 11.58 -16.88 -20.07
C ASP A 59 12.80 -16.27 -19.35
N LEU A 60 13.75 -15.66 -20.08
CA LEU A 60 14.86 -14.90 -19.51
C LEU A 60 14.40 -13.77 -18.56
N LEU A 61 13.27 -13.12 -18.86
CA LEU A 61 12.68 -12.10 -17.98
C LEU A 61 11.72 -12.71 -16.95
N ARG A 62 11.22 -13.93 -17.18
CA ARG A 62 10.34 -14.64 -16.25
C ARG A 62 11.14 -15.20 -15.07
N ASP A 63 12.33 -15.73 -15.34
CA ASP A 63 13.23 -16.30 -14.33
C ASP A 63 13.96 -15.23 -13.49
N THR A 64 14.01 -13.98 -13.98
CA THR A 64 14.54 -12.83 -13.22
C THR A 64 13.47 -12.10 -12.40
N ARG A 65 12.17 -12.36 -12.63
CA ARG A 65 11.10 -11.85 -11.78
C ARG A 65 11.09 -12.62 -10.47
N GLN A 66 11.64 -11.99 -9.44
CA GLN A 66 11.47 -12.49 -8.09
C GLN A 66 10.00 -12.32 -7.69
N ASP A 67 9.31 -13.44 -7.48
CA ASP A 67 7.91 -13.41 -7.04
C ASP A 67 7.84 -12.84 -5.62
N ILE A 68 7.47 -11.55 -5.54
CA ILE A 68 7.35 -10.84 -4.28
C ILE A 68 6.19 -11.36 -3.43
N SER A 69 5.22 -12.07 -4.02
CA SER A 69 4.09 -12.64 -3.28
C SER A 69 4.51 -13.74 -2.31
N THR A 70 5.67 -14.36 -2.56
CA THR A 70 6.26 -15.39 -1.69
C THR A 70 7.06 -14.80 -0.53
N ARG A 71 7.28 -13.47 -0.51
CA ARG A 71 8.04 -12.83 0.56
C ARG A 71 7.23 -12.83 1.86
N PRO A 72 7.88 -13.00 3.02
CA PRO A 72 7.19 -13.07 4.31
C PRO A 72 6.37 -11.80 4.60
N TRP A 73 6.84 -10.62 4.17
CA TRP A 73 6.13 -9.35 4.30
C TRP A 73 4.90 -9.19 3.38
N ALA A 74 4.75 -10.04 2.36
CA ALA A 74 3.64 -9.97 1.42
C ALA A 74 2.39 -10.71 1.94
N SER A 75 2.54 -11.55 2.97
CA SER A 75 1.40 -12.28 3.55
C SER A 75 0.35 -11.29 4.12
N PRO A 76 -0.96 -11.59 4.04
CA PRO A 76 -1.98 -10.73 4.62
C PRO A 76 -1.79 -10.46 6.12
N ALA A 77 -1.42 -11.48 6.89
CA ALA A 77 -1.14 -11.36 8.32
C ALA A 77 0.07 -10.44 8.58
N ALA A 78 1.16 -10.61 7.83
CA ALA A 78 2.32 -9.74 7.90
C ALA A 78 1.98 -8.28 7.59
N ARG A 79 1.18 -8.03 6.54
CA ARG A 79 0.76 -6.67 6.15
C ARG A 79 -0.09 -6.03 7.24
N LEU A 80 -1.04 -6.77 7.82
CA LEU A 80 -1.87 -6.29 8.92
C LEU A 80 -1.00 -5.94 10.14
N ALA A 81 -0.10 -6.83 10.51
CA ALA A 81 0.76 -6.66 11.67
C ALA A 81 1.75 -5.49 11.48
N ILE A 82 2.34 -5.33 10.30
CA ILE A 82 3.15 -4.16 9.95
C ILE A 82 2.32 -2.88 10.06
N ASN A 83 1.08 -2.89 9.56
CA ASN A 83 0.21 -1.72 9.61
C ASN A 83 -0.16 -1.33 11.04
N THR A 84 -0.51 -2.30 11.89
CA THR A 84 -0.83 -2.06 13.31
C THR A 84 0.38 -1.56 14.08
N TYR A 85 1.57 -2.15 13.84
CA TYR A 85 2.83 -1.69 14.41
C TYR A 85 3.09 -0.21 14.08
N PHE A 86 3.03 0.16 12.79
CA PHE A 86 3.28 1.55 12.39
C PHE A 86 2.20 2.53 12.87
N LYS A 87 0.95 2.09 13.02
CA LYS A 87 -0.10 2.89 13.67
C LYS A 87 0.22 3.16 15.15
N LEU A 88 0.71 2.15 15.87
CA LEU A 88 1.11 2.30 17.26
C LEU A 88 2.31 3.24 17.41
N CYS A 89 3.34 3.09 16.58
CA CYS A 89 4.47 4.02 16.56
C CYS A 89 4.00 5.47 16.31
N ARG A 90 3.06 5.65 15.37
CA ARG A 90 2.50 6.97 15.07
C ARG A 90 1.68 7.56 16.21
N ALA A 91 0.89 6.74 16.90
CA ALA A 91 0.14 7.17 18.08
C ALA A 91 1.08 7.63 19.22
N GLU A 92 2.18 6.90 19.42
CA GLU A 92 3.23 7.29 20.37
C GLU A 92 3.91 8.61 19.99
N GLU A 93 4.24 8.81 18.71
CA GLU A 93 4.78 10.07 18.21
C GLU A 93 3.84 11.26 18.42
N GLU A 94 2.54 11.06 18.20
CA GLU A 94 1.51 12.09 18.43
C GLU A 94 1.36 12.40 19.92
N TYR A 95 1.38 11.38 20.77
CA TYR A 95 1.38 11.56 22.23
C TYR A 95 2.59 12.36 22.71
N LEU A 96 3.80 12.01 22.28
CA LEU A 96 5.02 12.73 22.68
C LEU A 96 5.00 14.20 22.22
N ARG A 97 4.51 14.47 21.00
CA ARG A 97 4.33 15.85 20.52
C ARG A 97 3.32 16.64 21.35
N ALA A 98 2.21 16.01 21.74
CA ALA A 98 1.24 16.64 22.62
C ALA A 98 1.85 16.95 24.00
N CYS A 99 2.63 16.03 24.57
CA CYS A 99 3.34 16.26 25.82
C CYS A 99 4.37 17.39 25.70
N GLU A 100 5.16 17.45 24.62
CA GLU A 100 6.12 18.54 24.37
C GLU A 100 5.40 19.90 24.40
N ALA A 101 4.29 20.03 23.68
CA ALA A 101 3.50 21.26 23.63
C ALA A 101 2.90 21.64 25.00
N LEU A 102 2.38 20.66 25.75
CA LEU A 102 1.82 20.90 27.09
C LEU A 102 2.86 21.42 28.09
N TYR A 103 4.09 20.89 28.03
CA TYR A 103 5.15 21.26 28.96
C TYR A 103 6.02 22.41 28.46
N GLN A 104 5.82 22.90 27.24
CA GLN A 104 6.66 23.93 26.64
C GLN A 104 6.76 25.21 27.50
N ASP A 105 5.62 25.65 28.03
CA ASP A 105 5.53 26.87 28.84
C ASP A 105 5.77 26.60 30.34
N THR A 106 5.40 25.41 30.83
CA THR A 106 5.45 25.07 32.26
C THR A 106 6.83 24.55 32.70
N ASN A 107 7.47 23.73 31.87
CA ASN A 107 8.78 23.16 32.14
C ASN A 107 9.56 22.96 30.82
N PRO A 108 10.27 24.00 30.35
CA PRO A 108 10.97 23.96 29.06
C PRO A 108 12.10 22.92 29.03
N THR A 109 12.69 22.59 30.18
CA THR A 109 13.73 21.56 30.27
C THR A 109 13.15 20.17 29.99
N LEU A 110 11.98 19.85 30.53
CA LEU A 110 11.28 18.59 30.26
C LEU A 110 10.81 18.52 28.80
N ALA A 111 10.24 19.60 28.27
CA ALA A 111 9.86 19.70 26.85
C ALA A 111 11.06 19.44 25.93
N TYR A 112 12.23 20.03 26.23
CA TYR A 112 13.46 19.77 25.48
C TYR A 112 13.92 18.31 25.56
N GLN A 113 13.78 17.65 26.72
CA GLN A 113 14.11 16.23 26.86
C GLN A 113 13.17 15.34 26.03
N ILE A 114 11.86 15.62 26.05
CA ILE A 114 10.85 14.94 25.22
C ILE A 114 11.19 15.15 23.73
N SER A 115 11.47 16.39 23.33
CA SER A 115 11.86 16.76 21.96
C SER A 115 13.09 15.98 21.49
N ARG A 116 14.12 15.88 22.34
CA ARG A 116 15.34 15.10 22.05
C ARG A 116 15.06 13.61 21.86
N TYR A 117 14.21 13.02 22.69
CA TYR A 117 13.83 11.62 22.58
C TYR A 117 13.06 11.36 21.29
N HIS A 118 12.03 12.16 21.02
CA HIS A 118 11.23 12.09 19.79
C HIS A 118 12.07 12.30 18.52
N THR A 119 13.02 13.24 18.53
CA THR A 119 13.89 13.53 17.38
C THR A 119 14.77 12.32 17.00
N ILE A 120 15.09 11.42 17.93
CA ILE A 120 15.86 10.21 17.62
C ILE A 120 14.97 9.16 16.94
N CYS A 121 13.75 8.97 17.44
CA CYS A 121 12.80 7.99 16.90
C CYS A 121 12.28 8.39 15.51
N SER A 122 12.11 9.69 15.24
CA SER A 122 11.51 10.19 13.99
C SER A 122 12.51 10.50 12.86
N ARG A 123 13.83 10.27 13.04
CA ARG A 123 14.89 10.62 12.04
C ARG A 123 14.69 10.01 10.66
N PHE A 124 13.98 8.90 10.60
CA PHE A 124 13.67 8.20 9.36
C PHE A 124 12.86 9.09 8.40
N THR A 125 11.85 9.80 8.91
CA THR A 125 10.93 10.59 8.08
C THR A 125 11.63 11.71 7.31
N PRO A 126 12.49 12.56 7.92
CA PRO A 126 13.25 13.59 7.20
C PRO A 126 14.20 13.03 6.13
N LEU A 127 14.87 11.90 6.39
CA LEU A 127 15.81 11.29 5.44
C LEU A 127 15.12 10.77 4.18
N HIS A 128 13.95 10.15 4.35
CA HIS A 128 13.12 9.70 3.24
C HIS A 128 12.55 10.89 2.45
N LEU A 129 12.07 11.93 3.14
CA LEU A 129 11.60 13.15 2.47
C LEU A 129 12.71 13.83 1.67
N HIS A 130 13.92 13.94 2.21
CA HIS A 130 15.09 14.47 1.51
C HIS A 130 15.46 13.65 0.27
N SER A 131 15.37 12.33 0.38
CA SER A 131 15.63 11.42 -0.75
C SER A 131 14.56 11.58 -1.84
N LEU A 132 13.29 11.70 -1.46
CA LEU A 132 12.19 11.97 -2.39
C LEU A 132 12.31 13.35 -3.05
N GLU A 133 12.73 14.37 -2.31
CA GLU A 133 13.02 15.71 -2.83
C GLU A 133 14.10 15.64 -3.92
N LYS A 134 15.22 14.97 -3.64
CA LYS A 134 16.28 14.75 -4.65
C LYS A 134 15.76 14.05 -5.91
N ILE A 135 14.92 13.03 -5.76
CA ILE A 135 14.32 12.31 -6.90
C ILE A 135 13.43 13.24 -7.71
N SER A 136 12.66 14.12 -7.06
CA SER A 136 11.76 15.05 -7.74
C SER A 136 12.48 16.08 -8.61
N HIS A 137 13.76 16.36 -8.33
CA HIS A 137 14.60 17.25 -9.11
C HIS A 137 15.32 16.57 -10.30
N LEU A 138 15.20 15.25 -10.46
CA LEU A 138 15.83 14.54 -11.57
C LEU A 138 15.16 14.89 -12.91
N SER A 139 15.97 15.06 -13.96
CA SER A 139 15.47 15.33 -15.31
C SER A 139 14.58 14.18 -15.80
N GLY A 140 13.33 14.47 -16.14
CA GLY A 140 12.34 13.48 -16.58
C GLY A 140 11.34 13.07 -15.50
N PHE A 141 11.50 13.53 -14.26
CA PHE A 141 10.45 13.40 -13.25
C PHE A 141 9.24 14.28 -13.63
N SER A 142 8.08 13.65 -13.77
CA SER A 142 6.81 14.28 -14.13
C SER A 142 5.76 14.14 -13.02
N GLY A 143 6.15 13.59 -11.86
CA GLY A 143 5.26 13.34 -10.73
C GLY A 143 5.13 14.55 -9.80
N THR A 144 4.41 14.35 -8.70
CA THR A 144 4.32 15.32 -7.59
C THR A 144 4.67 14.63 -6.29
N LEU A 145 5.31 15.36 -5.37
CA LEU A 145 5.50 14.93 -3.99
C LEU A 145 4.32 15.34 -3.09
N ALA A 146 3.28 15.97 -3.67
CA ALA A 146 2.06 16.27 -2.95
C ALA A 146 1.39 14.96 -2.49
N PRO A 147 0.76 14.94 -1.31
CA PRO A 147 -0.02 13.80 -0.86
C PRO A 147 -1.05 13.38 -1.92
N GLY A 148 -1.13 12.08 -2.20
CA GLY A 148 -2.10 11.54 -3.15
C GLY A 148 -3.53 11.71 -2.62
N ILE A 149 -4.45 12.15 -3.47
CA ILE A 149 -5.87 12.26 -3.11
C ILE A 149 -6.57 11.00 -3.60
N SER A 150 -7.28 10.29 -2.72
CA SER A 150 -8.08 9.13 -3.13
C SER A 150 -9.18 9.58 -4.09
N VAL A 151 -9.37 8.82 -5.17
CA VAL A 151 -10.43 9.09 -6.17
C VAL A 151 -11.77 8.49 -5.73
N SER A 152 -11.77 7.51 -4.81
CA SER A 152 -12.97 6.91 -4.23
C SER A 152 -13.02 7.11 -2.72
N CYS A 153 -14.13 7.70 -2.25
CA CYS A 153 -14.44 7.91 -0.82
C CYS A 153 -15.81 7.30 -0.50
N GLY A 154 -16.06 6.07 -0.95
CA GLY A 154 -17.30 5.34 -0.64
C GLY A 154 -17.33 4.81 0.79
N LEU A 155 -18.52 4.41 1.26
CA LEU A 155 -18.70 3.66 2.51
C LEU A 155 -17.90 2.35 2.45
N GLY A 156 -16.82 2.26 3.23
CA GLY A 156 -15.90 1.11 3.28
C GLY A 156 -14.55 1.32 2.58
N ASP A 157 -14.34 2.44 1.88
CA ASP A 157 -13.04 2.80 1.29
C ASP A 157 -12.15 3.57 2.29
N SER A 158 -10.83 3.63 2.04
CA SER A 158 -9.89 4.41 2.85
C SER A 158 -10.28 5.89 2.86
N THR A 159 -10.94 6.32 3.93
CA THR A 159 -11.44 7.68 4.15
C THR A 159 -10.37 8.68 4.61
N GLY A 160 -9.12 8.25 4.74
CA GLY A 160 -8.02 9.13 5.15
C GLY A 160 -7.58 10.01 3.99
N ILE A 161 -8.03 11.28 3.96
CA ILE A 161 -7.26 12.34 3.30
C ILE A 161 -5.87 12.29 3.94
N PRO A 162 -4.75 12.10 3.19
CA PRO A 162 -3.42 12.24 3.77
C PRO A 162 -3.21 13.72 4.05
N GLN A 163 -3.72 14.15 5.20
CA GLN A 163 -3.66 15.51 5.64
C GLN A 163 -2.21 15.76 6.02
N ARG A 164 -1.55 16.66 5.28
CA ARG A 164 -0.38 17.35 5.82
C ARG A 164 -0.95 18.18 6.97
N VAL A 165 -0.94 17.63 8.18
CA VAL A 165 -1.30 18.40 9.37
C VAL A 165 -0.23 19.48 9.50
N CYS A 166 -0.55 20.68 9.02
CA CYS A 166 0.06 21.89 9.54
C CYS A 166 -0.38 21.95 11.01
N MET A 167 0.59 21.90 11.92
CA MET A 167 0.35 21.58 13.34
C MET A 167 -0.51 22.60 14.10
N ASP A 168 -0.86 23.74 13.49
CA ASP A 168 -1.51 24.84 14.20
C ASP A 168 -3.05 24.78 14.23
N ALA A 169 -3.72 24.00 13.38
CA ALA A 169 -5.17 24.17 13.14
C ALA A 169 -6.11 23.12 13.76
N VAL A 170 -5.61 22.09 14.46
CA VAL A 170 -6.47 20.98 14.95
C VAL A 170 -7.16 21.29 16.29
N PHE A 171 -6.79 22.35 16.99
CA PHE A 171 -7.22 22.58 18.38
C PHE A 171 -8.54 23.34 18.60
N SER A 172 -9.38 23.57 17.59
CA SER A 172 -10.62 24.36 17.81
C SER A 172 -11.90 23.57 18.10
N SER A 173 -11.89 22.24 18.17
CA SER A 173 -13.11 21.51 18.58
C SER A 173 -12.79 20.16 19.22
N LEU A 174 -12.68 20.17 20.55
CA LEU A 174 -12.90 18.98 21.37
C LEU A 174 -14.41 18.67 21.43
N PRO A 175 -14.86 17.46 21.08
CA PRO A 175 -16.12 16.96 21.60
C PRO A 175 -15.88 16.31 22.96
N VAL A 176 -16.69 16.75 23.92
CA VAL A 176 -16.89 16.17 25.24
C VAL A 176 -17.32 14.71 25.11
N ALA A 177 -16.70 13.84 25.91
CA ALA A 177 -17.11 12.45 26.06
C ALA A 177 -18.52 12.40 26.67
N ALA A 178 -19.45 11.77 25.97
CA ALA A 178 -20.67 11.25 26.56
C ALA A 178 -20.56 9.72 26.55
N ASP A 179 -20.44 9.17 27.75
CA ASP A 179 -20.72 7.78 28.08
C ASP A 179 -22.24 7.58 28.05
N ASP A 180 -22.69 6.46 27.47
CA ASP A 180 -23.87 5.70 27.90
C ASP A 180 -24.23 4.63 26.86
N GLY A 181 -24.31 3.37 27.32
CA GLY A 181 -25.19 2.36 26.73
C GLY A 181 -24.53 1.03 26.43
N GLU A 182 -24.62 0.12 27.40
CA GLU A 182 -24.37 -1.32 27.30
C GLU A 182 -25.02 -1.95 26.06
N ASP A 183 -24.33 -2.87 25.40
CA ASP A 183 -25.03 -3.92 24.65
C ASP A 183 -24.30 -5.26 24.72
N ASP A 184 -25.15 -6.27 24.72
CA ASP A 184 -25.09 -7.64 25.23
C ASP A 184 -23.82 -8.47 25.00
N ALA A 185 -23.56 -9.35 25.97
CA ALA A 185 -22.51 -10.34 25.96
C ALA A 185 -22.69 -11.36 24.82
N ASN A 186 -21.64 -11.54 24.01
CA ASN A 186 -21.47 -12.74 23.21
C ASN A 186 -20.10 -13.35 23.54
N GLU A 187 -20.13 -14.35 24.40
CA GLU A 187 -18.97 -14.97 25.06
C GLU A 187 -18.31 -16.08 24.21
N ASP A 188 -18.30 -15.95 22.87
CA ASP A 188 -17.86 -17.03 21.96
C ASP A 188 -16.85 -16.59 20.87
N THR A 189 -16.13 -15.48 21.06
CA THR A 189 -15.20 -14.94 20.03
C THR A 189 -13.72 -14.87 20.43
N ASN A 190 -13.33 -15.45 21.57
CA ASN A 190 -11.98 -15.28 22.11
C ASN A 190 -10.90 -16.20 21.51
N GLU A 191 -11.24 -17.36 20.96
CA GLU A 191 -10.23 -18.29 20.39
C GLU A 191 -9.75 -17.87 18.99
N ASP A 192 -10.64 -17.37 18.14
CA ASP A 192 -10.28 -16.98 16.76
C ASP A 192 -9.49 -15.66 16.68
N HIS A 193 -9.66 -14.75 17.65
CA HIS A 193 -8.89 -13.50 17.69
C HIS A 193 -7.50 -13.67 18.31
N ALA A 194 -7.35 -14.54 19.31
CA ALA A 194 -6.06 -14.81 19.95
C ALA A 194 -5.10 -15.52 18.97
N THR A 195 -5.60 -16.52 18.24
CA THR A 195 -4.85 -17.21 17.18
C THR A 195 -4.43 -16.26 16.07
N THR A 196 -5.33 -15.36 15.66
CA THR A 196 -5.03 -14.32 14.65
C THR A 196 -3.96 -13.32 15.12
N LEU A 197 -3.96 -12.93 16.40
CA LEU A 197 -2.95 -12.01 16.94
C LEU A 197 -1.58 -12.68 17.11
N GLU A 198 -1.56 -13.95 17.52
CA GLU A 198 -0.32 -14.72 17.67
C GLU A 198 0.36 -14.90 16.30
N GLU A 199 -0.39 -15.29 15.27
CA GLU A 199 0.10 -15.37 13.89
C GLU A 199 0.63 -14.03 13.37
N GLN A 200 -0.02 -12.92 13.73
CA GLN A 200 0.44 -11.56 13.38
C GLN A 200 1.74 -11.18 14.10
N CYS A 201 1.88 -11.54 15.37
CA CYS A 201 3.10 -11.27 16.15
C CYS A 201 4.28 -12.07 15.61
N GLU A 202 4.08 -13.36 15.31
CA GLU A 202 5.10 -14.20 14.70
C GLU A 202 5.50 -13.69 13.32
N ALA A 203 4.53 -13.25 12.51
CA ALA A 203 4.81 -12.66 11.20
C ALA A 203 5.67 -11.39 11.31
N LEU A 204 5.37 -10.49 12.27
CA LEU A 204 6.20 -9.32 12.55
C LEU A 204 7.61 -9.69 12.98
N GLN A 205 7.73 -10.65 13.90
CA GLN A 205 9.02 -11.06 14.43
C GLN A 205 9.91 -11.65 13.33
N ASN A 206 9.34 -12.44 12.42
CA ASN A 206 10.03 -13.00 11.26
C ASN A 206 10.46 -11.92 10.24
N ILE A 207 9.72 -10.83 10.11
CA ILE A 207 10.11 -9.73 9.22
C ILE A 207 11.22 -8.90 9.84
N LEU A 208 11.09 -8.58 11.13
CA LEU A 208 12.07 -7.81 11.87
C LEU A 208 13.42 -8.53 11.96
N SER A 209 13.42 -9.86 12.11
CA SER A 209 14.66 -10.66 12.10
C SER A 209 15.36 -10.62 10.74
N ILE A 210 14.62 -10.74 9.63
CA ILE A 210 15.18 -10.66 8.26
C ILE A 210 15.75 -9.27 7.96
N THR A 211 15.16 -8.20 8.50
CA THR A 211 15.65 -6.84 8.29
C THR A 211 16.85 -6.45 9.15
N MET A 212 17.17 -7.23 10.18
CA MET A 212 18.21 -6.94 11.16
C MET A 212 19.42 -7.88 11.09
N ASP A 213 19.45 -8.83 10.14
CA ASP A 213 20.65 -9.59 9.81
C ASP A 213 21.64 -8.70 9.04
N PRO A 214 22.91 -8.58 9.51
CA PRO A 214 23.92 -7.65 8.96
C PRO A 214 24.49 -8.05 7.60
#